data_AF-A0A0D3JXX2-F1
#
_entry.id   AF-A0A0D3JXX2-F1
#
_cell.length_a   1.000
_cell.length_b   1.000
_cell.length_c   1.000
_cell.angle_alpha   90.00
_cell.angle_beta   90.00
_cell.angle_gamma   90.00
#
_symmetry.space_group_name_H-M   'P 1'
#
loop_
_entity.id
_entity.type
_entity.pdbx_description
1 polymer ?
#
loop_
_entity_poly.entity_id
_entity_poly.type
_entity_poly.pdbx_seq_one_letter_code
_entity_poly.pdbx_strand_id
1 'polypeptide(L)'
;YVLEHHGHLLPSFQLVTHQLQRAIRFTQAKIRFNNGWLVQAEAPPAAVFSHFKACIRSNAINSADIAFYFAHWLTDLAGAEPTPLRGSEKFCLRFPHGAGPPSAPSPPPPPPPSPPPPSPPRPLHPLRPLRPLRPRPLRPLRPLRPLRPLRPRPLRPLRPLAPSPPRPLAPSPPRPLARLAQQSETEVFEGYLRQRWRDAPRALGPEPRGPHAVALCRLIVQAQHEAAQKGVFEAFWRLQEADRAVLELEMAQTGLPQQTYSLARGCPKLGPAFLIYYSPALLQTLGAEHGEVALRILAEIYRQARAIWPDDGGSGSGCSTVTLRIDVLKDRTVEAIQQVYTYGEGWFLTKLNDQEGVIEKRSLGEGDASRHGYASVHRRLLELWRTFRDE
;
A
#
# COMPACT_ATOMS: atom_id res chain seq x y z
N TYR A 1 5.52 19.43 -2.47
CA TYR A 1 6.05 20.24 -3.61
C TYR A 1 5.10 21.33 -4.11
N VAL A 2 4.10 21.04 -4.96
CA VAL A 2 3.25 22.11 -5.56
C VAL A 2 2.55 22.95 -4.49
N LEU A 3 1.90 22.32 -3.51
CA LEU A 3 1.25 23.01 -2.37
C LEU A 3 2.22 23.87 -1.54
N GLU A 4 3.51 23.50 -1.47
CA GLU A 4 4.53 24.19 -0.67
C GLU A 4 5.18 25.36 -1.41
N HIS A 5 5.59 25.14 -2.68
CA HIS A 5 6.37 26.11 -3.44
C HIS A 5 5.53 26.92 -4.43
N HIS A 6 4.42 26.36 -4.90
CA HIS A 6 3.60 26.91 -5.97
C HIS A 6 2.11 26.91 -5.64
N GLY A 7 1.74 27.05 -4.36
CA GLY A 7 0.34 27.04 -3.93
C GLY A 7 -0.52 28.15 -4.55
N HIS A 8 0.10 29.19 -5.10
CA HIS A 8 -0.59 30.23 -5.89
C HIS A 8 -1.14 29.70 -7.23
N LEU A 9 -0.61 28.60 -7.75
CA LEU A 9 -1.10 27.94 -8.96
C LEU A 9 -2.34 27.06 -8.72
N LEU A 10 -2.83 26.97 -7.49
CA LEU A 10 -3.99 26.17 -7.11
C LEU A 10 -5.17 27.09 -6.77
N PRO A 11 -6.08 27.41 -7.72
CA PRO A 11 -7.16 28.36 -7.48
C PRO A 11 -8.03 28.00 -6.27
N SER A 12 -8.38 26.71 -6.13
CA SER A 12 -9.15 26.22 -4.98
C SER A 12 -8.44 26.43 -3.64
N PHE A 13 -7.11 26.36 -3.62
CA PHE A 13 -6.31 26.64 -2.43
C PHE A 13 -6.22 28.14 -2.13
N GLN A 14 -6.19 28.99 -3.16
CA GLN A 14 -6.20 30.45 -2.99
C GLN A 14 -7.54 30.97 -2.46
N LEU A 15 -8.64 30.31 -2.79
CA LEU A 15 -10.00 30.71 -2.38
C LEU A 15 -10.32 30.44 -0.91
N VAL A 16 -9.52 29.64 -0.21
CA VAL A 16 -9.74 29.36 1.22
C VAL A 16 -8.94 30.30 2.12
N THR A 17 -9.42 30.49 3.35
CA THR A 17 -8.80 31.41 4.33
C THR A 17 -7.34 31.05 4.61
N HIS A 18 -6.51 32.03 4.96
CA HIS A 18 -5.11 31.79 5.30
C HIS A 18 -4.93 30.76 6.43
N GLN A 19 -5.86 30.71 7.38
CA GLN A 19 -5.86 29.70 8.43
C GLN A 19 -6.06 28.28 7.85
N LEU A 20 -6.99 28.12 6.90
CA LEU A 20 -7.22 26.83 6.25
C LEU A 20 -6.09 26.47 5.27
N GLN A 21 -5.52 27.44 4.55
CA GLN A 21 -4.31 27.25 3.74
C GLN A 21 -3.15 26.72 4.58
N ARG A 22 -2.95 27.29 5.77
CA ARG A 22 -1.94 26.83 6.75
C ARG A 22 -2.22 25.39 7.17
N ALA A 23 -3.46 25.09 7.57
CA ALA A 23 -3.86 23.74 7.98
C ALA A 23 -3.66 22.72 6.84
N ILE A 24 -4.10 23.02 5.62
CA ILE A 24 -3.93 22.15 4.44
C ILE A 24 -2.44 21.90 4.14
N ARG A 25 -1.61 22.95 4.09
CA ARG A 25 -0.15 22.80 3.89
C ARG A 25 0.46 21.92 4.98
N PHE A 26 0.03 22.13 6.22
CA PHE A 26 0.50 21.33 7.33
C PHE A 26 0.11 19.86 7.16
N THR A 27 -1.17 19.57 6.92
CA THR A 27 -1.68 18.19 6.82
C THR A 27 -1.16 17.43 5.61
N GLN A 28 -1.02 18.11 4.47
CA GLN A 28 -0.66 17.46 3.20
C GLN A 28 0.85 17.41 2.94
N ALA A 29 1.64 18.26 3.60
CA ALA A 29 3.06 18.38 3.26
C ALA A 29 4.01 18.26 4.45
N LYS A 30 3.59 18.71 5.65
CA LYS A 30 4.48 18.79 6.81
C LYS A 30 4.30 17.66 7.82
N ILE A 31 3.12 17.05 7.92
CA ILE A 31 2.89 16.05 8.98
C ILE A 31 3.78 14.80 8.83
N ARG A 32 4.11 14.39 7.59
CA ARG A 32 4.89 13.18 7.25
C ARG A 32 4.49 11.89 7.99
N PHE A 33 3.30 11.88 8.58
CA PHE A 33 2.73 10.74 9.27
C PHE A 33 2.00 9.87 8.24
N ASN A 34 2.46 8.63 8.11
CA ASN A 34 1.84 7.64 7.24
C ASN A 34 0.95 6.71 8.08
N ASN A 35 -0.36 6.93 7.98
CA ASN A 35 -1.36 6.09 8.65
C ASN A 35 -1.30 4.62 8.20
N GLY A 36 -0.98 4.35 6.93
CA GLY A 36 -0.86 2.98 6.42
C GLY A 36 0.23 2.22 7.16
N TRP A 37 1.41 2.85 7.32
CA TRP A 37 2.53 2.26 8.06
C TRP A 37 2.18 1.93 9.52
N LEU A 38 1.38 2.77 10.18
CA LEU A 38 0.90 2.50 11.54
C LEU A 38 -0.14 1.37 11.56
N VAL A 39 -1.18 1.46 10.73
CA VAL A 39 -2.31 0.50 10.74
C VAL A 39 -1.85 -0.91 10.40
N GLN A 40 -0.76 -1.03 9.64
CA GLN A 40 -0.17 -2.29 9.25
C GLN A 40 1.02 -2.70 10.12
N ALA A 41 1.44 -1.87 11.09
CA ALA A 41 2.66 -2.07 11.89
C ALA A 41 3.91 -2.38 11.04
N GLU A 42 3.95 -1.80 9.84
CA GLU A 42 4.95 -2.07 8.81
C GLU A 42 6.28 -1.38 9.14
N ALA A 43 6.20 -0.12 9.58
CA ALA A 43 7.36 0.72 9.86
C ALA A 43 7.75 0.69 11.36
N PRO A 44 9.04 0.91 11.68
CA PRO A 44 9.47 1.12 13.05
C PRO A 44 8.94 2.46 13.62
N PRO A 45 8.84 2.59 14.95
CA PRO A 45 8.37 3.80 15.64
C PRO A 45 9.00 5.09 15.13
N ALA A 46 10.30 5.08 14.85
CA ALA A 46 11.04 6.17 14.25
C ALA A 46 10.37 6.73 12.99
N ALA A 47 10.18 5.88 11.98
CA ALA A 47 9.60 6.27 10.69
C ALA A 47 8.13 6.67 10.81
N VAL A 48 7.41 6.11 11.76
CA VAL A 48 5.99 6.44 11.97
C VAL A 48 5.84 7.78 12.68
N PHE A 49 6.54 7.98 13.80
CA PHE A 49 6.16 9.01 14.78
C PHE A 49 7.16 10.14 14.96
N SER A 50 8.46 9.97 14.67
CA SER A 50 9.49 10.95 15.06
C SER A 50 9.23 12.35 14.52
N HIS A 51 8.84 12.47 13.25
CA HIS A 51 8.55 13.78 12.66
C HIS A 51 7.31 14.42 13.30
N PHE A 52 6.25 13.63 13.47
CA PHE A 52 5.02 14.12 14.08
C PHE A 52 5.25 14.53 15.55
N LYS A 53 6.04 13.76 16.32
CA LYS A 53 6.46 14.10 17.68
C LYS A 53 7.29 15.38 17.71
N ALA A 54 8.22 15.56 16.77
CA ALA A 54 9.02 16.79 16.67
C ALA A 54 8.14 18.02 16.42
N CYS A 55 7.14 17.90 15.55
CA CYS A 55 6.19 18.99 15.31
C CYS A 55 5.29 19.29 16.53
N ILE A 56 4.89 18.28 17.31
CA ILE A 56 4.15 18.50 18.57
C ILE A 56 5.02 19.28 19.55
N ARG A 57 6.29 18.88 19.72
CA ARG A 57 7.24 19.50 20.65
C ARG A 57 7.62 20.93 20.29
N SER A 58 7.73 21.25 18.99
CA SER A 58 8.06 22.60 18.54
C SER A 58 6.90 23.59 18.66
N ASN A 59 5.73 23.15 19.16
CA ASN A 59 4.49 23.94 19.22
C ASN A 59 4.07 24.51 17.85
N ALA A 60 4.58 23.93 16.77
CA ALA A 60 4.25 24.29 15.39
C ALA A 60 2.84 23.82 14.99
N ILE A 61 2.19 23.02 15.85
CA ILE A 61 0.89 22.41 15.62
C ILE A 61 -0.13 22.92 16.63
N ASN A 62 -1.28 23.42 16.17
CA ASN A 62 -2.43 23.63 17.04
C ASN A 62 -3.41 22.44 16.98
N SER A 63 -4.32 22.33 17.95
CA SER A 63 -5.30 21.23 18.01
C SER A 63 -6.23 21.18 16.78
N ALA A 64 -6.51 22.33 16.15
CA ALA A 64 -7.32 22.41 14.94
C ALA A 64 -6.61 21.79 13.72
N ASP A 65 -5.30 21.95 13.61
CA ASP A 65 -4.46 21.36 12.55
C ASP A 65 -4.48 19.82 12.63
N ILE A 66 -4.44 19.26 13.85
CA ILE A 66 -4.57 17.81 14.11
C ILE A 66 -5.99 17.32 13.80
N ALA A 67 -7.01 18.06 14.25
CA ALA A 67 -8.40 17.72 13.99
C ALA A 67 -8.71 17.72 12.49
N PHE A 68 -8.20 18.71 11.76
CA PHE A 68 -8.33 18.80 10.31
C PHE A 68 -7.66 17.61 9.59
N TYR A 69 -6.48 17.17 10.05
CA TYR A 69 -5.83 15.96 9.52
C TYR A 69 -6.72 14.72 9.64
N PHE A 70 -7.29 14.49 10.83
CA PHE A 70 -8.16 13.35 11.06
C PHE A 70 -9.48 13.45 10.30
N ALA A 71 -10.06 14.64 10.19
CA ALA A 71 -11.25 14.86 9.40
C ALA A 71 -10.97 14.56 7.92
N HIS A 72 -9.88 15.12 7.37
CA HIS A 72 -9.44 14.86 6.01
C HIS A 72 -9.22 13.37 5.76
N TRP A 73 -8.52 12.67 6.64
CA TRP A 73 -8.27 11.23 6.51
C TRP A 73 -9.55 10.40 6.63
N LEU A 74 -10.42 10.71 7.60
CA LEU A 74 -11.71 10.05 7.73
C LEU A 74 -12.54 10.23 6.47
N THR A 75 -12.52 11.41 5.85
CA THR A 75 -13.19 11.66 4.56
C THR A 75 -12.50 10.96 3.40
N ASP A 76 -11.17 10.80 3.43
CA ASP A 76 -10.41 10.06 2.42
C ASP A 76 -10.77 8.55 2.45
N LEU A 77 -10.91 7.98 3.66
CA LEU A 77 -11.36 6.59 3.86
C LEU A 77 -12.86 6.39 3.61
N ALA A 78 -13.71 7.29 4.10
CA ALA A 78 -15.16 7.20 3.88
C ALA A 78 -15.52 7.44 2.42
N GLY A 79 -14.64 8.14 1.68
CA GLY A 79 -14.74 8.38 0.25
C GLY A 79 -13.99 7.37 -0.62
N ALA A 80 -13.77 6.16 -0.14
CA ALA A 80 -13.20 5.07 -0.93
C ALA A 80 -14.34 4.24 -1.55
N GLU A 81 -14.72 4.49 -2.80
CA GLU A 81 -15.69 3.66 -3.54
C GLU A 81 -14.95 2.60 -4.37
N PRO A 82 -15.42 1.33 -4.40
CA PRO A 82 -14.86 0.32 -5.28
C PRO A 82 -15.14 0.66 -6.74
N THR A 83 -14.10 0.64 -7.57
CA THR A 83 -14.23 0.93 -9.02
C THR A 83 -14.46 -0.35 -9.83
N PRO A 84 -15.11 -0.25 -11.00
CA PRO A 84 -15.25 -1.37 -11.94
C PRO A 84 -13.90 -1.91 -12.48
N LEU A 85 -12.80 -1.17 -12.28
CA LEU A 85 -11.46 -1.51 -12.79
C LEU A 85 -10.57 -2.20 -11.74
N ARG A 86 -11.16 -2.73 -10.66
CA ARG A 86 -10.47 -3.35 -9.51
C ARG A 86 -9.49 -2.38 -8.83
N GLY A 87 -10.06 -1.46 -8.04
CA GLY A 87 -9.35 -0.58 -7.12
C GLY A 87 -10.33 0.22 -6.26
N SER A 88 -9.83 1.05 -5.35
CA SER A 88 -10.64 2.04 -4.64
C SER A 88 -10.33 3.43 -5.20
N GLU A 89 -11.35 4.14 -5.68
CA GLU A 89 -11.24 5.55 -6.05
C GLU A 89 -11.60 6.41 -4.85
N LYS A 90 -10.68 7.32 -4.52
CA LYS A 90 -10.92 8.40 -3.57
C LYS A 90 -11.93 9.36 -4.18
N PHE A 91 -12.90 9.87 -3.41
CA PHE A 91 -13.85 10.89 -3.88
C PHE A 91 -13.17 12.11 -4.53
N CYS A 92 -11.93 12.43 -4.13
CA CYS A 92 -11.12 13.51 -4.73
C CYS A 92 -10.55 13.20 -6.12
N LEU A 93 -10.66 11.95 -6.60
CA LEU A 93 -10.11 11.45 -7.86
C LEU A 93 -11.20 10.98 -8.85
N ARG A 94 -12.46 11.43 -8.68
CA ARG A 94 -13.50 11.26 -9.72
C ARG A 94 -13.09 12.05 -10.98
N PHE A 95 -12.15 11.51 -11.75
CA PHE A 95 -11.92 11.94 -13.11
C PHE A 95 -13.15 11.52 -13.92
N PRO A 96 -13.72 12.40 -14.76
CA PRO A 96 -14.80 12.01 -15.64
C PRO A 96 -14.30 10.87 -16.55
N HIS A 97 -14.80 9.66 -16.32
CA HIS A 97 -14.59 8.55 -17.23
C HIS A 97 -15.37 8.84 -18.51
N GLY A 98 -14.66 9.33 -19.53
CA GLY A 98 -15.20 9.49 -20.88
C GLY A 98 -15.66 10.91 -21.22
N ALA A 99 -14.72 11.84 -21.35
CA ALA A 99 -14.64 12.50 -22.64
C ALA A 99 -13.64 11.68 -23.44
N GLY A 100 -14.06 11.14 -24.60
CA GLY A 100 -13.13 10.52 -25.53
C GLY A 100 -11.99 11.48 -25.89
N PRO A 101 -10.92 11.00 -26.55
CA PRO A 101 -9.87 11.90 -27.03
C PRO A 101 -10.54 13.07 -27.77
N PRO A 102 -10.12 14.33 -27.55
CA PRO A 102 -10.60 15.44 -28.37
C PRO A 102 -10.34 15.05 -29.81
N SER A 103 -11.42 14.98 -30.60
CA SER A 103 -11.30 14.83 -32.04
C SER A 103 -10.32 15.88 -32.54
N ALA A 104 -9.30 15.44 -33.27
CA ALA A 104 -8.32 16.33 -33.89
C ALA A 104 -9.05 17.52 -34.54
N PRO A 105 -8.52 18.75 -34.42
CA PRO A 105 -9.15 19.90 -35.06
C PRO A 105 -9.28 19.61 -36.55
N SER A 106 -10.52 19.69 -37.05
CA SER A 106 -10.81 19.56 -38.47
C SER A 106 -9.92 20.53 -39.25
N PRO A 107 -9.24 20.10 -40.33
CA PRO A 107 -8.50 21.04 -41.17
C PRO A 107 -9.46 22.12 -41.66
N PRO A 108 -9.01 23.39 -41.77
CA PRO A 108 -9.85 24.45 -42.29
C PRO A 108 -10.35 24.05 -43.69
N PRO A 109 -11.63 24.31 -44.02
CA PRO A 109 -12.13 23.99 -45.35
C PRO A 109 -11.32 24.75 -46.41
N PRO A 110 -10.96 24.12 -47.53
CA PRO A 110 -10.31 24.81 -48.62
C PRO A 110 -11.21 25.95 -49.13
N PRO A 111 -10.64 27.06 -49.62
CA PRO A 111 -11.43 28.15 -50.19
C PRO A 111 -12.30 27.60 -51.33
N PRO A 112 -13.57 28.05 -51.44
CA PRO A 112 -14.46 27.54 -52.46
C PRO A 112 -13.90 27.87 -53.85
N PRO A 113 -13.83 26.89 -54.78
CA PRO A 113 -13.45 27.18 -56.16
C PRO A 113 -14.51 28.04 -56.83
N SER A 114 -14.07 29.01 -57.63
CA SER A 114 -14.92 29.88 -58.44
C SER A 114 -15.91 29.05 -59.27
N PRO A 115 -17.20 29.43 -59.36
CA PRO A 115 -18.19 28.61 -60.03
C PRO A 115 -17.94 28.57 -61.55
N PRO A 116 -17.83 27.40 -62.19
CA PRO A 116 -17.88 27.29 -63.63
C PRO A 116 -19.33 27.48 -64.14
N PRO A 117 -19.52 28.02 -65.36
CA PRO A 117 -20.82 28.35 -65.90
C PRO A 117 -21.70 27.10 -66.13
N PRO A 118 -23.04 27.24 -66.05
CA PRO A 118 -23.95 26.10 -66.06
C PRO A 118 -23.98 25.43 -67.44
N SER A 119 -23.84 24.10 -67.45
CA SER A 119 -24.04 23.27 -68.64
C SER A 119 -25.34 22.45 -68.52
N PRO A 120 -26.10 22.29 -69.62
CA PRO A 120 -27.47 21.80 -69.62
C PRO A 120 -27.60 20.30 -69.31
N PRO A 121 -28.77 19.83 -68.84
CA PRO A 121 -28.93 18.47 -68.33
C PRO A 121 -28.96 17.44 -69.47
N ARG A 122 -28.41 16.25 -69.22
CA ARG A 122 -28.60 15.08 -70.08
C ARG A 122 -29.13 13.86 -69.32
N PRO A 123 -29.88 13.00 -70.01
CA PRO A 123 -30.87 12.11 -69.41
C PRO A 123 -30.29 10.74 -69.01
N LEU A 124 -30.97 10.10 -68.06
CA LEU A 124 -30.68 8.76 -67.53
C LEU A 124 -30.97 7.66 -68.57
N HIS A 125 -30.11 6.62 -68.62
CA HIS A 125 -30.51 5.24 -68.97
C HIS A 125 -29.43 4.21 -68.56
N PRO A 126 -29.77 2.90 -68.48
CA PRO A 126 -29.46 2.06 -67.32
C PRO A 126 -28.49 0.91 -67.65
N LEU A 127 -27.88 0.30 -66.64
CA LEU A 127 -27.32 -1.05 -66.77
C LEU A 127 -27.69 -1.96 -65.60
N ARG A 128 -27.85 -3.23 -65.99
CA ARG A 128 -28.56 -4.37 -65.39
C ARG A 128 -27.63 -5.19 -64.44
N PRO A 129 -28.14 -6.26 -63.78
CA PRO A 129 -27.80 -6.59 -62.40
C PRO A 129 -26.83 -7.77 -62.25
N LEU A 130 -26.19 -7.89 -61.08
CA LEU A 130 -25.54 -9.12 -60.64
C LEU A 130 -26.18 -9.68 -59.36
N ARG A 131 -26.13 -11.02 -59.30
CA ARG A 131 -26.95 -11.97 -58.55
C ARG A 131 -26.64 -12.07 -57.03
N PRO A 132 -27.54 -12.69 -56.25
CA PRO A 132 -27.61 -12.58 -54.80
C PRO A 132 -26.67 -13.54 -54.05
N LEU A 133 -26.06 -13.07 -52.97
CA LEU A 133 -25.38 -13.90 -51.98
C LEU A 133 -26.41 -14.51 -51.01
N ARG A 134 -26.48 -15.84 -50.97
CA ARG A 134 -27.33 -16.60 -50.03
C ARG A 134 -26.75 -16.53 -48.60
N PRO A 135 -27.52 -16.11 -47.58
CA PRO A 135 -27.14 -16.30 -46.19
C PRO A 135 -27.29 -17.77 -45.78
N ARG A 136 -26.30 -18.32 -45.07
CA ARG A 136 -26.44 -19.58 -44.31
C ARG A 136 -27.38 -19.34 -43.12
N PRO A 137 -28.38 -20.20 -42.86
CA PRO A 137 -29.21 -20.07 -41.67
C PRO A 137 -28.41 -20.46 -40.42
N LEU A 138 -28.24 -19.52 -39.49
CA LEU A 138 -27.85 -19.82 -38.12
C LEU A 138 -29.03 -20.51 -37.43
N ARG A 139 -28.75 -21.58 -36.68
CA ARG A 139 -29.72 -22.31 -35.86
C ARG A 139 -30.53 -21.34 -34.98
N PRO A 140 -31.85 -21.51 -34.82
CA PRO A 140 -32.61 -20.74 -33.84
C PRO A 140 -32.09 -21.03 -32.43
N LEU A 141 -31.66 -19.98 -31.72
CA LEU A 141 -31.50 -20.05 -30.27
C LEU A 141 -32.88 -20.24 -29.65
N ARG A 142 -32.99 -21.14 -28.66
CA ARG A 142 -34.23 -21.39 -27.91
C ARG A 142 -34.77 -20.06 -27.35
N PRO A 143 -36.10 -19.81 -27.40
CA PRO A 143 -36.67 -18.64 -26.75
C PRO A 143 -36.38 -18.68 -25.24
N LEU A 144 -35.76 -17.63 -24.72
CA LEU A 144 -35.73 -17.38 -23.29
C LEU A 144 -37.16 -17.13 -22.81
N ARG A 145 -37.56 -17.78 -21.71
CA ARG A 145 -38.86 -17.54 -21.06
C ARG A 145 -39.04 -16.05 -20.79
N PRO A 146 -40.19 -15.44 -21.13
CA PRO A 146 -40.45 -14.06 -20.76
C PRO A 146 -40.49 -13.92 -19.23
N LEU A 147 -39.68 -13.00 -18.70
CA LEU A 147 -39.77 -12.57 -17.31
C LEU A 147 -41.12 -11.88 -17.11
N ARG A 148 -41.85 -12.28 -16.07
CA ARG A 148 -43.11 -11.64 -15.66
C ARG A 148 -42.86 -10.14 -15.39
N PRO A 149 -43.73 -9.23 -15.86
CA PRO A 149 -43.66 -7.83 -15.48
C PRO A 149 -43.88 -7.69 -13.97
N LEU A 150 -42.92 -7.05 -13.27
CA LEU A 150 -43.11 -6.63 -11.89
C LEU A 150 -44.12 -5.47 -11.86
N ARG A 151 -45.29 -5.70 -11.28
CA ARG A 151 -46.25 -4.62 -10.99
C ARG A 151 -45.65 -3.67 -9.94
N PRO A 152 -45.61 -2.35 -10.18
CA PRO A 152 -45.19 -1.40 -9.15
C PRO A 152 -46.24 -1.38 -8.02
N ARG A 153 -45.79 -1.63 -6.79
CA ARG A 153 -46.60 -1.41 -5.58
C ARG A 153 -46.56 0.09 -5.22
N PRO A 154 -47.68 0.73 -4.85
CA PRO A 154 -47.66 2.08 -4.31
C PRO A 154 -46.86 2.11 -2.99
N LEU A 155 -45.91 3.04 -2.89
CA LEU A 155 -45.15 3.28 -1.67
C LEU A 155 -46.08 3.80 -0.58
N ARG A 156 -46.06 3.16 0.60
CA ARG A 156 -46.73 3.68 1.81
C ARG A 156 -46.10 5.02 2.19
N PRO A 157 -46.89 6.01 2.67
CA PRO A 157 -46.35 7.23 3.27
C PRO A 157 -45.43 6.89 4.46
N LEU A 158 -44.23 7.47 4.47
CA LEU A 158 -43.26 7.30 5.54
C LEU A 158 -43.81 7.88 6.84
N ARG A 159 -43.88 7.06 7.90
CA ARG A 159 -44.11 7.53 9.28
C ARG A 159 -42.90 8.39 9.72
N PRO A 160 -43.10 9.51 10.43
CA PRO A 160 -42.00 10.25 11.03
C PRO A 160 -41.20 9.36 11.98
N LEU A 161 -39.89 9.26 11.76
CA LEU A 161 -38.96 8.53 12.62
C LEU A 161 -38.87 9.26 13.97
N ALA A 162 -39.38 8.65 15.03
CA ALA A 162 -39.00 9.01 16.39
C ALA A 162 -37.50 8.71 16.56
N PRO A 163 -36.72 9.61 17.19
CA PRO A 163 -35.28 9.41 17.37
C PRO A 163 -35.04 8.18 18.23
N SER A 164 -34.38 7.18 17.66
CA SER A 164 -33.86 6.05 18.42
C SER A 164 -32.75 6.57 19.33
N PRO A 165 -32.65 6.10 20.60
CA PRO A 165 -31.47 6.40 21.41
C PRO A 165 -30.22 5.90 20.67
N PRO A 166 -29.13 6.69 20.63
CA PRO A 166 -27.96 6.33 19.86
C PRO A 166 -27.40 5.01 20.40
N ARG A 167 -27.32 4.02 19.52
CA ARG A 167 -26.49 2.83 19.70
C ARG A 167 -25.08 3.32 20.05
N PRO A 168 -24.42 2.84 21.11
CA PRO A 168 -23.07 3.25 21.41
C PRO A 168 -22.21 3.02 20.18
N LEU A 169 -21.68 4.10 19.62
CA LEU A 169 -20.57 4.04 18.68
C LEU A 169 -19.53 3.15 19.36
N ALA A 170 -19.11 2.08 18.69
CA ALA A 170 -17.94 1.32 19.12
C ALA A 170 -16.83 2.33 19.49
N PRO A 171 -16.13 2.13 20.61
CA PRO A 171 -15.11 3.07 21.04
C PRO A 171 -14.15 3.32 19.88
N SER A 172 -13.87 4.59 19.63
CA SER A 172 -12.95 5.06 18.60
C SER A 172 -11.63 4.27 18.70
N PRO A 173 -10.88 4.07 17.58
CA PRO A 173 -9.55 3.50 17.69
C PRO A 173 -8.75 4.28 18.75
N PRO A 174 -8.00 3.60 19.62
CA PRO A 174 -7.32 4.24 20.75
C PRO A 174 -6.45 5.35 20.19
N ARG A 175 -6.65 6.61 20.57
CA ARG A 175 -6.00 7.79 19.96
C ARG A 175 -4.47 7.74 20.12
N PRO A 176 -3.68 7.09 19.23
CA PRO A 176 -2.26 6.87 19.48
C PRO A 176 -1.54 8.23 19.39
N LEU A 177 -2.01 9.08 18.47
CA LEU A 177 -1.53 10.43 18.25
C LEU A 177 -1.81 11.38 19.43
N ALA A 178 -2.90 11.18 20.17
CA ALA A 178 -3.15 11.99 21.38
C ALA A 178 -2.20 11.60 22.51
N ARG A 179 -1.89 10.29 22.64
CA ARG A 179 -0.91 9.79 23.62
C ARG A 179 0.51 10.21 23.27
N LEU A 180 0.79 10.42 21.98
CA LEU A 180 2.11 10.85 21.52
C LEU A 180 2.52 12.22 22.06
N ALA A 181 1.65 13.04 22.66
CA ALA A 181 2.10 14.22 23.39
C ALA A 181 2.85 13.84 24.69
N GLN A 182 2.38 12.81 25.39
CA GLN A 182 2.80 12.46 26.76
C GLN A 182 3.72 11.23 26.80
N GLN A 183 3.62 10.34 25.82
CA GLN A 183 4.37 9.08 25.75
C GLN A 183 5.43 9.13 24.65
N SER A 184 6.45 8.28 24.75
CA SER A 184 7.42 8.09 23.68
C SER A 184 6.79 7.41 22.45
N GLU A 185 7.43 7.60 21.30
CA GLU A 185 7.07 6.98 20.03
C GLU A 185 6.95 5.45 20.16
N THR A 186 7.90 4.83 20.85
CA THR A 186 7.93 3.38 21.07
C THR A 186 6.81 2.91 22.00
N GLU A 187 6.52 3.64 23.08
CA GLU A 187 5.40 3.30 23.99
C GLU A 187 4.04 3.39 23.29
N VAL A 188 3.84 4.42 22.46
CA VAL A 188 2.61 4.58 21.68
C VAL A 188 2.46 3.43 20.69
N PHE A 189 3.53 3.09 19.96
CA PHE A 189 3.50 1.98 19.01
C PHE A 189 3.28 0.64 19.69
N GLU A 190 3.95 0.37 20.82
CA GLU A 190 3.78 -0.86 21.58
C GLU A 190 2.36 -0.99 22.14
N GLY A 191 1.80 0.09 22.68
CA GLY A 191 0.41 0.13 23.14
C GLY A 191 -0.57 -0.17 22.01
N TYR A 192 -0.28 0.32 20.79
CA TYR A 192 -1.04 -0.03 19.60
C TYR A 192 -0.92 -1.53 19.26
N LEU A 193 0.29 -2.09 19.21
CA LEU A 193 0.52 -3.51 18.94
C LEU A 193 -0.23 -4.42 19.92
N ARG A 194 -0.15 -4.12 21.22
CA ARG A 194 -0.88 -4.87 22.26
C ARG A 194 -2.39 -4.81 22.08
N GLN A 195 -2.93 -3.64 21.72
CA GLN A 195 -4.35 -3.53 21.43
C GLN A 195 -4.74 -4.38 20.22
N ARG A 196 -3.97 -4.31 19.14
CA ARG A 196 -4.25 -5.11 17.94
C ARG A 196 -4.18 -6.61 18.19
N TRP A 197 -3.29 -7.06 19.07
CA TRP A 197 -3.28 -8.46 19.52
C TRP A 197 -4.58 -8.85 20.24
N ARG A 198 -5.09 -8.00 21.14
CA ARG A 198 -6.35 -8.25 21.86
C ARG A 198 -7.57 -8.26 20.95
N ASP A 199 -7.52 -7.49 19.87
CA ASP A 199 -8.57 -7.45 18.84
C ASP A 199 -8.46 -8.63 17.85
N ALA A 200 -7.33 -9.36 17.84
CA ALA A 200 -7.09 -10.48 16.94
C ALA A 200 -7.89 -11.74 17.34
N PRO A 201 -8.00 -12.74 16.47
CA PRO A 201 -8.73 -13.97 16.75
C PRO A 201 -8.26 -14.63 18.05
N ARG A 202 -9.21 -15.00 18.92
CA ARG A 202 -8.91 -15.63 20.23
C ARG A 202 -8.09 -16.92 20.11
N ALA A 203 -8.13 -17.58 18.94
CA ALA A 203 -7.36 -18.77 18.64
C ALA A 203 -5.83 -18.56 18.72
N LEU A 204 -5.34 -17.32 18.58
CA LEU A 204 -3.91 -16.99 18.71
C LEU A 204 -3.41 -17.05 20.16
N GLY A 205 -4.30 -17.15 21.14
CA GLY A 205 -3.95 -17.27 22.56
C GLY A 205 -3.66 -15.93 23.25
N PRO A 206 -3.02 -15.97 24.43
CA PRO A 206 -2.74 -14.78 25.22
C PRO A 206 -1.70 -13.86 24.56
N GLU A 207 -1.60 -12.61 25.05
CA GLU A 207 -0.58 -11.65 24.61
C GLU A 207 0.83 -12.27 24.72
N PRO A 208 1.64 -12.25 23.63
CA PRO A 208 2.93 -12.93 23.61
C PRO A 208 3.91 -12.27 24.56
N ARG A 209 4.87 -13.06 25.08
CA ARG A 209 5.87 -12.60 26.05
C ARG A 209 7.25 -13.12 25.70
N GLY A 210 8.25 -12.28 25.91
CA GLY A 210 9.66 -12.63 25.64
C GLY A 210 10.16 -12.05 24.31
N PRO A 211 11.34 -12.46 23.85
CA PRO A 211 12.05 -11.86 22.72
C PRO A 211 11.23 -11.78 21.43
N HIS A 212 10.36 -12.77 21.19
CA HIS A 212 9.51 -12.85 20.01
C HIS A 212 8.27 -11.95 20.03
N ALA A 213 7.91 -11.37 21.18
CA ALA A 213 6.60 -10.74 21.36
C ALA A 213 6.37 -9.56 20.40
N VAL A 214 7.40 -8.74 20.15
CA VAL A 214 7.29 -7.61 19.23
C VAL A 214 7.13 -8.09 17.79
N ALA A 215 7.96 -9.05 17.35
CA ALA A 215 7.88 -9.60 16.00
C ALA A 215 6.52 -10.25 15.73
N LEU A 216 6.05 -11.13 16.63
CA LEU A 216 4.72 -11.75 16.50
C LEU A 216 3.61 -10.70 16.43
N CYS A 217 3.59 -9.73 17.34
CA CYS A 217 2.58 -8.68 17.30
C CYS A 217 2.59 -7.93 15.96
N ARG A 218 3.77 -7.53 15.45
CA ARG A 218 3.87 -6.83 14.16
C ARG A 218 3.40 -7.70 12.99
N LEU A 219 3.86 -8.95 12.91
CA LEU A 219 3.47 -9.90 11.86
C LEU A 219 1.95 -10.14 11.82
N ILE A 220 1.30 -10.28 12.98
CA ILE A 220 -0.17 -10.45 13.06
C ILE A 220 -0.93 -9.20 12.63
N VAL A 221 -0.41 -8.00 12.91
CA VAL A 221 -1.01 -6.76 12.39
C VAL A 221 -0.84 -6.69 10.86
N GLN A 222 0.33 -7.05 10.33
CA GLN A 222 0.61 -7.02 8.89
C GLN A 222 -0.26 -8.01 8.09
N ALA A 223 -0.54 -9.19 8.65
CA ALA A 223 -1.37 -10.23 8.02
C ALA A 223 -2.84 -9.80 7.82
N GLN A 224 -3.34 -8.85 8.63
CA GLN A 224 -4.66 -8.21 8.60
C GLN A 224 -5.91 -9.10 8.75
N HIS A 225 -6.04 -10.21 8.00
CA HIS A 225 -7.22 -11.07 7.98
C HIS A 225 -6.97 -12.40 8.71
N GLU A 226 -8.04 -13.00 9.23
CA GLU A 226 -7.96 -14.13 10.16
C GLU A 226 -7.21 -15.34 9.59
N ALA A 227 -7.40 -15.66 8.30
CA ALA A 227 -6.74 -16.80 7.67
C ALA A 227 -5.22 -16.59 7.60
N ALA A 228 -4.76 -15.43 7.14
CA ALA A 228 -3.33 -15.11 7.12
C ALA A 228 -2.75 -14.97 8.53
N GLN A 229 -3.50 -14.42 9.50
CA GLN A 229 -3.04 -14.32 10.88
C GLN A 229 -2.76 -15.70 11.49
N LYS A 230 -3.65 -16.67 11.28
CA LYS A 230 -3.45 -18.05 11.74
C LYS A 230 -2.24 -18.70 11.07
N GLY A 231 -2.17 -18.64 9.73
CA GLY A 231 -1.06 -19.24 8.99
C GLY A 231 0.29 -18.64 9.33
N VAL A 232 0.38 -17.31 9.47
CA VAL A 232 1.60 -16.60 9.91
C VAL A 232 1.98 -16.96 11.35
N PHE A 233 1.00 -17.05 12.27
CA PHE A 233 1.26 -17.43 13.66
C PHE A 233 1.85 -18.83 13.76
N GLU A 234 1.25 -19.81 13.08
CA GLU A 234 1.74 -21.19 13.09
C GLU A 234 3.10 -21.31 12.41
N ALA A 235 3.27 -20.63 11.26
CA ALA A 235 4.53 -20.60 10.53
C ALA A 235 5.69 -20.05 11.37
N PHE A 236 5.45 -19.00 12.16
CA PHE A 236 6.48 -18.40 13.01
C PHE A 236 7.13 -19.41 13.97
N TRP A 237 6.35 -20.37 14.47
CA TRP A 237 6.84 -21.41 15.38
C TRP A 237 7.51 -22.58 14.67
N ARG A 238 7.22 -22.80 13.38
CA ARG A 238 7.87 -23.81 12.54
C ARG A 238 9.20 -23.34 11.96
N LEU A 239 9.42 -22.02 11.89
CA LEU A 239 10.67 -21.44 11.42
C LEU A 239 11.90 -22.02 12.14
N GLN A 240 12.97 -22.19 11.37
CA GLN A 240 14.29 -22.44 11.92
C GLN A 240 14.69 -21.31 12.88
N GLU A 241 15.42 -21.65 13.94
CA GLU A 241 15.82 -20.69 14.97
C GLU A 241 16.58 -19.49 14.39
N ALA A 242 17.42 -19.70 13.37
CA ALA A 242 18.16 -18.64 12.68
C ALA A 242 17.24 -17.65 11.92
N ASP A 243 16.17 -18.13 11.30
CA ASP A 243 15.18 -17.28 10.63
C ASP A 243 14.36 -16.50 11.64
N ARG A 244 13.89 -17.20 12.68
CA ARG A 244 13.12 -16.60 13.76
C ARG A 244 13.91 -15.52 14.48
N ALA A 245 15.16 -15.78 14.87
CA ALA A 245 16.01 -14.83 15.57
C ALA A 245 16.24 -13.52 14.78
N VAL A 246 16.35 -13.59 13.45
CA VAL A 246 16.46 -12.39 12.60
C VAL A 246 15.19 -11.55 12.67
N LEU A 247 14.01 -12.18 12.57
CA LEU A 247 12.73 -11.48 12.68
C LEU A 247 12.56 -10.84 14.06
N GLU A 248 12.87 -11.59 15.12
CA GLU A 248 12.81 -11.11 16.51
C GLU A 248 13.70 -9.87 16.71
N LEU A 249 14.95 -9.94 16.25
CA LEU A 249 15.93 -8.87 16.38
C LEU A 249 15.55 -7.63 15.57
N GLU A 250 15.32 -7.78 14.27
CA GLU A 250 15.15 -6.64 13.37
C GLU A 250 13.78 -5.97 13.53
N MET A 251 12.73 -6.74 13.84
CA MET A 251 11.41 -6.15 14.13
C MET A 251 11.33 -5.47 15.49
N ALA A 252 12.26 -5.76 16.42
CA ALA A 252 12.38 -5.06 17.69
C ALA A 252 13.14 -3.72 17.58
N GLN A 253 13.76 -3.42 16.44
CA GLN A 253 14.48 -2.15 16.25
C GLN A 253 13.51 -0.99 16.12
N THR A 254 13.69 0.03 16.96
CA THR A 254 12.80 1.19 17.04
C THR A 254 13.16 2.30 16.06
N GLY A 255 14.42 2.31 15.60
CA GLY A 255 15.05 3.43 14.90
C GLY A 255 15.35 4.63 15.81
N LEU A 256 15.16 4.48 17.12
CA LEU A 256 15.36 5.49 18.16
C LEU A 256 16.30 4.91 19.22
N PRO A 257 17.61 5.22 19.19
CA PRO A 257 18.61 4.57 20.04
C PRO A 257 18.30 4.62 21.55
N GLN A 258 17.64 5.68 22.00
CA GLN A 258 17.24 5.91 23.37
C GLN A 258 15.95 5.19 23.80
N GLN A 259 15.22 4.56 22.87
CA GLN A 259 13.95 3.90 23.16
C GLN A 259 14.03 2.39 22.93
N THR A 260 13.22 1.63 23.68
CA THR A 260 13.17 0.16 23.58
C THR A 260 11.78 -0.29 23.94
N TYR A 261 11.30 -1.34 23.27
CA TYR A 261 10.05 -1.98 23.64
C TYR A 261 10.16 -2.60 25.02
N SER A 262 9.12 -2.44 25.84
CA SER A 262 9.02 -3.14 27.11
C SER A 262 8.82 -4.65 26.90
N LEU A 263 8.22 -5.05 25.76
CA LEU A 263 8.10 -6.44 25.31
C LEU A 263 9.43 -7.08 24.88
N ALA A 264 10.44 -6.29 24.51
CA ALA A 264 11.74 -6.78 24.04
C ALA A 264 12.91 -6.22 24.88
N ARG A 265 12.71 -6.13 26.20
CA ARG A 265 13.77 -5.71 27.13
C ARG A 265 14.99 -6.64 27.00
N GLY A 266 16.17 -6.05 26.81
CA GLY A 266 17.42 -6.79 26.63
C GLY A 266 17.74 -7.16 25.17
N CYS A 267 16.85 -6.88 24.22
CA CYS A 267 17.18 -7.01 22.80
C CYS A 267 18.30 -6.02 22.42
N PRO A 268 19.36 -6.47 21.70
CA PRO A 268 20.39 -5.58 21.19
C PRO A 268 19.79 -4.44 20.37
N LYS A 269 20.33 -3.24 20.55
CA LYS A 269 19.95 -2.06 19.79
C LYS A 269 20.87 -1.93 18.60
N LEU A 270 20.29 -1.97 17.40
CA LEU A 270 20.99 -1.84 16.13
C LEU A 270 20.41 -0.67 15.35
N GLY A 271 21.27 0.10 14.70
CA GLY A 271 20.91 1.15 13.74
C GLY A 271 21.38 0.80 12.33
N PRO A 272 20.73 1.24 11.25
CA PRO A 272 19.38 1.77 11.20
C PRO A 272 18.32 0.67 11.47
N ALA A 273 17.09 1.09 11.79
CA ALA A 273 15.93 0.19 11.73
C ALA A 273 15.40 0.11 10.29
N PHE A 274 14.71 -0.98 9.95
CA PHE A 274 14.20 -1.20 8.60
C PHE A 274 12.67 -1.11 8.50
N LEU A 275 12.20 -0.36 7.52
CA LEU A 275 10.85 -0.39 6.99
C LEU A 275 10.86 -1.27 5.73
N ILE A 276 10.27 -2.47 5.79
CA ILE A 276 10.07 -3.30 4.60
C ILE A 276 8.73 -2.91 3.97
N TYR A 277 8.78 -1.99 3.00
CA TYR A 277 7.61 -1.46 2.32
C TYR A 277 7.01 -2.46 1.34
N TYR A 278 5.73 -2.76 1.54
CA TYR A 278 4.91 -3.87 1.02
C TYR A 278 5.04 -5.23 1.74
N SER A 279 5.69 -5.31 2.90
CA SER A 279 5.65 -6.54 3.72
C SER A 279 4.22 -7.00 4.11
N PRO A 280 3.24 -6.11 4.40
CA PRO A 280 1.88 -6.54 4.70
C PRO A 280 1.19 -7.18 3.50
N ALA A 281 1.44 -6.69 2.29
CA ALA A 281 0.87 -7.25 1.07
C ALA A 281 1.43 -8.65 0.79
N LEU A 282 2.74 -8.84 0.97
CA LEU A 282 3.37 -10.17 0.89
C LEU A 282 2.73 -11.15 1.88
N LEU A 283 2.54 -10.74 3.14
CA LEU A 283 1.93 -11.58 4.18
C LEU A 283 0.43 -11.82 3.97
N GLN A 284 -0.30 -10.87 3.40
CA GLN A 284 -1.70 -11.07 3.06
C GLN A 284 -1.89 -12.05 1.91
N THR A 285 -0.96 -12.03 0.95
CA THR A 285 -0.94 -12.93 -0.22
C THR A 285 -0.53 -14.34 0.15
N LEU A 286 0.57 -14.50 0.89
CA LEU A 286 1.15 -15.82 1.18
C LEU A 286 0.80 -16.36 2.57
N GLY A 287 0.40 -15.51 3.51
CA GLY A 287 0.37 -15.86 4.93
C GLY A 287 -0.61 -16.96 5.32
N ALA A 288 -1.68 -17.19 4.54
CA ALA A 288 -2.68 -18.21 4.86
C ALA A 288 -2.21 -19.63 4.50
N GLU A 289 -1.60 -19.81 3.34
CA GLU A 289 -1.23 -21.14 2.80
C GLU A 289 0.29 -21.38 2.86
N HIS A 290 1.08 -20.33 2.67
CA HIS A 290 2.55 -20.38 2.58
C HIS A 290 3.22 -19.43 3.58
N GLY A 291 2.67 -19.37 4.81
CA GLY A 291 3.16 -18.48 5.86
C GLY A 291 4.65 -18.67 6.17
N GLU A 292 5.14 -19.91 6.13
CA GLU A 292 6.55 -20.21 6.42
C GLU A 292 7.47 -19.62 5.34
N VAL A 293 7.16 -19.85 4.07
CA VAL A 293 7.87 -19.24 2.93
C VAL A 293 7.88 -17.72 3.03
N ALA A 294 6.73 -17.10 3.34
CA ALA A 294 6.62 -15.66 3.47
C ALA A 294 7.54 -15.10 4.58
N LEU A 295 7.59 -15.76 5.73
CA LEU A 295 8.46 -15.37 6.84
C LEU A 295 9.94 -15.61 6.56
N ARG A 296 10.29 -16.70 5.86
CA ARG A 296 11.67 -16.97 5.42
C ARG A 296 12.15 -15.91 4.42
N ILE A 297 11.29 -15.48 3.49
CA ILE A 297 11.57 -14.36 2.57
C ILE A 297 11.84 -13.08 3.36
N LEU A 298 10.98 -12.73 4.34
CA LEU A 298 11.19 -11.55 5.18
C LEU A 298 12.50 -11.62 5.97
N ALA A 299 12.80 -12.77 6.58
CA ALA A 299 14.04 -12.97 7.33
C ALA A 299 15.27 -12.81 6.41
N GLU A 300 15.21 -13.31 5.18
CA GLU A 300 16.28 -13.14 4.20
C GLU A 300 16.46 -11.67 3.79
N ILE A 301 15.38 -10.93 3.55
CA ILE A 301 15.44 -9.50 3.26
C ILE A 301 16.12 -8.75 4.40
N TYR A 302 15.76 -9.05 5.65
CA TYR A 302 16.37 -8.44 6.83
C TYR A 302 17.88 -8.74 6.93
N ARG A 303 18.32 -9.98 6.68
CA ARG A 303 19.76 -10.33 6.68
C ARG A 303 20.53 -9.52 5.65
N GLN A 304 20.04 -9.51 4.41
CA GLN A 304 20.74 -8.83 3.33
C GLN A 304 20.71 -7.30 3.53
N ALA A 305 19.63 -6.77 4.11
CA ALA A 305 19.57 -5.36 4.51
C ALA A 305 20.60 -5.04 5.59
N ARG A 306 20.71 -5.84 6.66
CA ARG A 306 21.71 -5.64 7.71
C ARG A 306 23.14 -5.72 7.18
N ALA A 307 23.39 -6.53 6.15
CA ALA A 307 24.70 -6.61 5.50
C ALA A 307 25.02 -5.37 4.62
N ILE A 308 24.03 -4.71 4.04
CA ILE A 308 24.20 -3.47 3.26
C ILE A 308 24.26 -2.23 4.17
N TRP A 309 23.46 -2.22 5.23
CA TRP A 309 23.39 -1.17 6.25
C TRP A 309 23.75 -1.77 7.62
N PRO A 310 25.05 -1.94 7.89
CA PRO A 310 25.52 -2.50 9.16
C PRO A 310 25.20 -1.60 10.33
N ASP A 311 25.26 -2.16 11.54
CA ASP A 311 25.16 -1.38 12.77
C ASP A 311 26.27 -0.34 12.84
N ASP A 312 25.89 0.93 12.95
CA ASP A 312 26.82 2.05 13.00
C ASP A 312 27.30 2.35 14.43
N GLY A 313 26.90 1.54 15.41
CA GLY A 313 27.29 1.70 16.81
C GLY A 313 26.81 3.03 17.42
N GLY A 314 25.83 3.70 16.81
CA GLY A 314 25.38 5.03 17.22
C GLY A 314 26.27 6.18 16.77
N SER A 315 27.20 5.93 15.84
CA SER A 315 28.12 6.94 15.26
C SER A 315 27.40 7.86 14.25
N GLY A 316 26.29 7.39 13.67
CA GLY A 316 25.44 8.16 12.76
C GLY A 316 24.47 9.06 13.50
N SER A 317 24.43 10.33 13.10
CA SER A 317 23.58 11.38 13.66
C SER A 317 22.07 11.03 13.66
N GLY A 318 21.58 10.46 14.76
CA GLY A 318 20.16 10.48 15.14
C GLY A 318 19.29 9.32 14.62
N CYS A 319 17.96 9.52 14.78
CA CYS A 319 16.90 8.59 14.41
C CYS A 319 17.03 8.12 12.96
N SER A 320 17.47 6.88 12.73
CA SER A 320 17.79 6.36 11.39
C SER A 320 16.88 5.20 11.02
N THR A 321 16.18 5.34 9.89
CA THR A 321 15.36 4.29 9.29
C THR A 321 15.67 4.19 7.81
N VAL A 322 15.83 2.96 7.32
CA VAL A 322 16.00 2.66 5.91
C VAL A 322 14.72 2.03 5.36
N THR A 323 14.26 2.52 4.22
CA THR A 323 13.08 1.98 3.52
C THR A 323 13.53 0.97 2.46
N LEU A 324 13.01 -0.24 2.53
CA LEU A 324 13.28 -1.33 1.60
C LEU A 324 12.01 -1.61 0.81
N ARG A 325 12.00 -1.29 -0.48
CA ARG A 325 10.83 -1.50 -1.34
C ARG A 325 10.85 -2.91 -1.89
N ILE A 326 9.76 -3.66 -1.64
CA ILE A 326 9.58 -5.03 -2.11
C ILE A 326 8.39 -5.16 -3.06
N ASP A 327 8.09 -4.08 -3.79
CA ASP A 327 6.92 -3.99 -4.69
C ASP A 327 6.88 -5.10 -5.72
N VAL A 328 8.04 -5.59 -6.15
CA VAL A 328 8.14 -6.72 -7.08
C VAL A 328 7.69 -8.03 -6.46
N LEU A 329 7.61 -8.19 -5.14
CA LEU A 329 7.23 -9.45 -4.47
C LEU A 329 5.79 -9.45 -3.92
N LYS A 330 5.19 -8.28 -3.75
CA LYS A 330 4.01 -8.07 -2.87
C LYS A 330 2.76 -8.90 -3.19
N ASP A 331 2.52 -9.21 -4.46
CA ASP A 331 1.32 -9.93 -4.94
C ASP A 331 1.70 -11.20 -5.74
N ARG A 332 2.90 -11.76 -5.50
CA ARG A 332 3.38 -12.96 -6.21
C ARG A 332 3.04 -14.25 -5.45
N THR A 333 2.75 -15.30 -6.20
CA THR A 333 2.67 -16.67 -5.67
C THR A 333 4.08 -17.23 -5.43
N VAL A 334 4.17 -18.31 -4.66
CA VAL A 334 5.43 -19.02 -4.38
C VAL A 334 6.12 -19.43 -5.68
N GLU A 335 5.37 -20.02 -6.61
CA GLU A 335 5.88 -20.48 -7.91
C GLU A 335 6.45 -19.32 -8.71
N ALA A 336 5.76 -18.17 -8.75
CA ALA A 336 6.22 -17.00 -9.48
C ALA A 336 7.51 -16.39 -8.90
N ILE A 337 7.74 -16.53 -7.59
CA ILE A 337 8.99 -16.09 -6.94
C ILE A 337 10.11 -17.08 -7.28
N GLN A 338 9.83 -18.39 -7.27
CA GLN A 338 10.79 -19.46 -7.59
C GLN A 338 11.21 -19.48 -9.05
N GLN A 339 10.26 -19.29 -9.97
CA GLN A 339 10.45 -19.50 -11.41
C GLN A 339 11.56 -18.61 -12.01
N VAL A 340 11.86 -17.49 -11.36
CA VAL A 340 12.97 -16.58 -11.72
C VAL A 340 14.30 -17.32 -11.79
N TYR A 341 14.57 -18.24 -10.86
CA TYR A 341 15.82 -19.00 -10.84
C TYR A 341 15.96 -19.99 -12.01
N THR A 342 14.83 -20.50 -12.52
CA THR A 342 14.81 -21.43 -13.66
C THR A 342 15.25 -20.74 -14.96
N TYR A 343 15.07 -19.42 -15.06
CA TYR A 343 15.48 -18.63 -16.23
C TYR A 343 16.86 -17.99 -16.10
N GLY A 344 17.66 -18.45 -15.12
CA GLY A 344 18.98 -17.87 -14.86
C GLY A 344 18.90 -16.44 -14.33
N GLU A 345 17.78 -16.05 -13.73
CA GLU A 345 17.62 -14.76 -13.04
C GLU A 345 17.64 -14.97 -11.51
N GLY A 346 17.78 -13.88 -10.76
CA GLY A 346 17.71 -13.87 -9.31
C GLY A 346 17.10 -12.58 -8.76
N TRP A 347 16.72 -12.62 -7.50
CA TRP A 347 16.22 -11.46 -6.75
C TRP A 347 17.38 -10.78 -6.03
N PHE A 348 17.53 -9.48 -6.23
CA PHE A 348 18.62 -8.70 -5.63
C PHE A 348 18.05 -7.57 -4.79
N LEU A 349 18.61 -7.39 -3.59
CA LEU A 349 18.45 -6.16 -2.83
C LEU A 349 19.53 -5.18 -3.27
N THR A 350 19.11 -4.05 -3.87
CA THR A 350 20.00 -2.99 -4.35
C THR A 350 19.81 -1.72 -3.52
N LYS A 351 20.92 -1.17 -3.02
CA LYS A 351 21.00 0.14 -2.36
C LYS A 351 20.82 1.24 -3.40
N LEU A 352 19.81 2.08 -3.23
CA LEU A 352 19.60 3.26 -4.08
C LEU A 352 20.31 4.48 -3.49
N ASN A 353 20.23 4.63 -2.17
CA ASN A 353 20.92 5.67 -1.40
C ASN A 353 21.06 5.19 0.06
N ASP A 354 21.53 6.06 0.96
CA ASP A 354 21.74 5.67 2.36
C ASP A 354 20.46 5.38 3.16
N GLN A 355 19.29 5.79 2.66
CA GLN A 355 18.00 5.63 3.31
C GLN A 355 17.01 4.76 2.53
N GLU A 356 17.38 4.28 1.35
CA GLU A 356 16.48 3.54 0.47
C GLU A 356 17.17 2.39 -0.27
N GLY A 357 16.50 1.24 -0.27
CA GLY A 357 16.82 0.07 -1.08
C GLY A 357 15.59 -0.45 -1.82
N VAL A 358 15.83 -1.24 -2.86
CA VAL A 358 14.78 -1.88 -3.66
C VAL A 358 15.14 -3.32 -3.97
N ILE A 359 14.15 -4.21 -3.94
CA ILE A 359 14.28 -5.56 -4.50
C ILE A 359 13.97 -5.50 -5.99
N GLU A 360 14.88 -6.03 -6.80
CA GLU A 360 14.75 -6.09 -8.25
C GLU A 360 15.14 -7.47 -8.79
N LYS A 361 14.56 -7.84 -9.93
CA LYS A 361 14.89 -9.06 -10.66
C LYS A 361 16.01 -8.78 -11.66
N ARG A 362 17.07 -9.60 -11.70
CA ARG A 362 18.17 -9.47 -12.67
C ARG A 362 18.70 -10.82 -13.15
N SER A 363 19.31 -10.83 -14.32
CA SER A 363 20.05 -12.00 -14.84
C SER A 363 21.26 -12.31 -13.96
N LEU A 364 21.49 -13.59 -13.69
CA LEU A 364 22.68 -14.09 -12.99
C LEU A 364 23.91 -14.15 -13.92
N GLY A 365 23.73 -14.08 -15.25
CA GLY A 365 24.76 -14.37 -16.25
C GLY A 365 25.63 -13.19 -16.70
N GLU A 366 25.28 -11.93 -16.39
CA GLU A 366 26.05 -10.75 -16.83
C GLU A 366 26.98 -10.24 -15.72
N GLY A 367 28.23 -10.73 -15.71
CA GLY A 367 29.38 -9.99 -15.14
C GLY A 367 29.85 -10.30 -13.72
N ASP A 368 29.18 -11.14 -12.93
CA ASP A 368 29.48 -11.29 -11.49
C ASP A 368 29.90 -12.72 -11.06
N ALA A 369 30.54 -13.44 -11.99
CA ALA A 369 30.93 -14.85 -11.87
C ALA A 369 32.14 -15.12 -10.95
N SER A 370 32.13 -14.59 -9.73
CA SER A 370 32.92 -15.16 -8.64
C SER A 370 31.98 -15.51 -7.50
N ARG A 371 32.28 -16.56 -6.72
CA ARG A 371 31.50 -16.95 -5.53
C ARG A 371 31.36 -15.83 -4.48
N HIS A 372 32.06 -14.70 -4.68
CA HIS A 372 32.04 -13.47 -3.88
C HIS A 372 31.46 -12.25 -4.64
N GLY A 373 31.07 -12.38 -5.92
CA GLY A 373 30.66 -11.27 -6.81
C GLY A 373 29.28 -10.71 -6.50
N TYR A 374 28.30 -11.56 -6.20
CA TYR A 374 26.92 -11.13 -5.92
C TYR A 374 26.68 -10.46 -4.56
N ALA A 375 27.75 -10.17 -3.81
CA ALA A 375 27.71 -9.59 -2.47
C ALA A 375 28.62 -8.36 -2.42
N SER A 376 28.06 -7.19 -2.73
CA SER A 376 28.72 -5.89 -2.55
C SER A 376 28.01 -5.08 -1.45
N VAL A 377 28.64 -3.98 -1.03
CA VAL A 377 28.02 -2.99 -0.13
C VAL A 377 26.82 -2.29 -0.79
N HIS A 378 26.65 -2.42 -2.11
CA HIS A 378 25.59 -1.74 -2.87
C HIS A 378 24.50 -2.70 -3.35
N ARG A 379 24.78 -4.00 -3.44
CA ARG A 379 23.85 -4.99 -3.97
C ARG A 379 24.15 -6.37 -3.42
N ARG A 380 23.10 -7.10 -3.02
CA ARG A 380 23.19 -8.47 -2.54
C ARG A 380 22.11 -9.36 -3.14
N LEU A 381 22.48 -10.57 -3.56
CA LEU A 381 21.55 -11.61 -3.98
C LEU A 381 20.74 -12.10 -2.78
N LEU A 382 19.42 -12.20 -2.94
CA LEU A 382 18.54 -12.83 -1.98
C LEU A 382 18.53 -14.33 -2.22
N GLU A 383 18.90 -15.10 -1.20
CA GLU A 383 18.97 -16.56 -1.28
C GLU A 383 17.59 -17.23 -1.16
N LEU A 384 16.57 -16.68 -1.83
CA LEU A 384 15.19 -17.16 -1.70
C LEU A 384 15.05 -18.61 -2.15
N TRP A 385 15.90 -19.13 -3.04
CA TRP A 385 15.88 -20.56 -3.38
C TRP A 385 16.03 -21.48 -2.14
N ARG A 386 16.71 -21.02 -1.09
CA ARG A 386 16.84 -21.78 0.16
C ARG A 386 15.54 -21.84 0.92
N THR A 387 14.66 -20.84 0.75
CA THR A 387 13.37 -20.78 1.45
C THR A 387 12.37 -21.82 0.99
N PHE A 388 12.68 -22.55 -0.08
CA PHE A 388 11.79 -23.53 -0.70
C PHE A 388 12.32 -24.97 -0.64
N ARG A 389 13.48 -25.22 -0.03
CA ARG A 389 14.12 -26.55 -0.03
C ARG A 389 13.48 -27.57 0.90
N ASP A 390 12.56 -27.13 1.77
CA ASP A 390 11.98 -27.95 2.84
C ASP A 390 10.45 -28.10 2.72
N GLU A 391 9.84 -27.72 1.58
CA GLU A 391 8.42 -28.00 1.28
C GLU A 391 8.21 -29.37 0.63
#